data_AF-A0A847W1Z3-F1
#
_entry.id   AF-A0A847W1Z3-F1
#
_cell.length_a   1.000
_cell.length_b   1.000
_cell.length_c   1.000
_cell.angle_alpha   90.00
_cell.angle_beta   90.00
_cell.angle_gamma   90.00
#
_symmetry.space_group_name_H-M   'P 1'
#
loop_
_entity.id
_entity.type
_entity.pdbx_description
1 polymer ?
#
loop_
_entity_poly.entity_id
_entity_poly.type
_entity_poly.pdbx_seq_one_letter_code
_entity_poly.pdbx_strand_id
1 'polypeptide(L)' 'MENEKKSKNSKLANNVGSGISFGLAIGAAIGLLANNIGLWIPVGMCLGVALGAAFSSLDSIEEKK' A
#
# COMPACT_ATOMS: atom_id res chain seq x y z
N MET A 1 20.03 -17.41 15.05
CA MET A 1 19.88 -16.04 14.50
C MET A 1 18.69 -15.91 13.53
N GLU A 2 17.65 -16.75 13.63
CA GLU A 2 16.55 -16.78 12.64
C GLU A 2 15.29 -15.98 13.05
N ASN A 3 15.16 -15.57 14.31
CA ASN A 3 13.91 -14.99 14.82
C ASN A 3 13.70 -13.49 14.50
N GLU A 4 14.72 -12.76 14.04
CA GLU A 4 14.59 -11.30 13.83
C GLU A 4 14.12 -10.91 12.43
N LYS A 5 14.29 -11.76 11.40
CA LYS A 5 13.85 -11.44 10.03
C LYS A 5 12.34 -11.51 9.82
N LYS A 6 11.61 -12.24 10.67
CA LYS A 6 10.15 -12.43 10.54
C LYS A 6 9.35 -11.21 11.03
N SER A 7 9.91 -10.41 11.95
CA SER A 7 9.23 -9.27 12.59
C SER A 7 9.24 -7.99 11.74
N LYS A 8 10.31 -7.73 10.98
CA LYS A 8 10.33 -6.59 10.03
C LYS A 8 9.53 -6.85 8.75
N ASN A 9 9.50 -8.09 8.28
CA ASN A 9 8.77 -8.44 7.06
C ASN A 9 7.25 -8.31 7.27
N SER A 10 6.74 -8.62 8.45
CA SER A 10 5.31 -8.46 8.77
C SER A 10 4.87 -6.99 8.83
N LYS A 11 5.70 -6.07 9.37
CA LYS A 11 5.40 -4.62 9.33
C LYS A 11 5.44 -4.07 7.91
N LEU A 12 6.48 -4.39 7.14
CA LEU A 12 6.58 -3.95 5.74
C LEU A 12 5.39 -4.46 4.91
N ALA A 13 5.03 -5.74 5.09
CA ALA A 13 3.88 -6.35 4.44
C ALA A 13 2.55 -5.74 4.90
N ASN A 14 2.41 -5.38 6.19
CA ASN A 14 1.21 -4.71 6.70
C ASN A 14 1.07 -3.29 6.14
N ASN A 15 2.17 -2.53 6.05
CA ASN A 15 2.16 -1.14 5.59
C ASN A 15 1.94 -1.06 4.08
N VAL A 16 2.51 -1.99 3.31
CA VAL A 16 2.24 -2.10 1.88
C VAL A 16 0.83 -2.65 1.64
N GLY A 17 0.38 -3.64 2.42
CA GLY A 17 -0.97 -4.19 2.34
C GLY A 17 -2.08 -3.19 2.68
N SER A 18 -1.84 -2.30 3.65
CA SER A 18 -2.77 -1.22 3.98
C SER A 18 -2.83 -0.16 2.87
N GLY A 19 -1.69 0.20 2.27
CA GLY A 19 -1.65 1.08 1.10
C GLY A 19 -2.39 0.51 -0.12
N ILE A 20 -2.19 -0.79 -0.42
CA ILE A 20 -2.85 -1.48 -1.52
C ILE A 20 -4.37 -1.53 -1.31
N SER A 21 -4.83 -1.87 -0.10
CA SER A 21 -6.27 -1.95 0.19
C SER A 21 -6.97 -0.58 0.09
N PHE A 22 -6.33 0.50 0.56
CA PHE A 22 -6.84 1.87 0.36
C PHE A 22 -6.84 2.29 -1.11
N GLY A 23 -5.75 2.04 -1.84
CA GLY A 23 -5.66 2.38 -3.26
C GLY A 23 -6.66 1.62 -4.12
N LEU A 24 -6.91 0.35 -3.82
CA LEU A 24 -7.95 -0.46 -4.48
C LEU A 24 -9.35 0.04 -4.13
N ALA A 25 -9.64 0.35 -2.87
CA ALA A 25 -10.96 0.84 -2.46
C ALA A 25 -11.30 2.18 -3.13
N ILE A 26 -10.36 3.12 -3.13
CA ILE A 26 -10.51 4.43 -3.78
C ILE A 26 -10.58 4.28 -5.31
N GLY A 27 -9.67 3.51 -5.90
CA GLY A 27 -9.65 3.27 -7.35
C GLY A 27 -10.91 2.57 -7.86
N ALA A 28 -11.46 1.62 -7.09
CA ALA A 28 -12.72 0.97 -7.40
C ALA A 28 -13.90 1.94 -7.29
N ALA A 29 -13.97 2.75 -6.23
CA ALA A 29 -15.03 3.75 -6.07
C ALA A 29 -15.02 4.79 -7.20
N ILE A 30 -13.86 5.34 -7.54
CA ILE A 30 -13.72 6.31 -8.64
C ILE A 30 -13.97 5.63 -9.99
N GLY A 31 -13.47 4.42 -10.21
CA GLY A 31 -13.67 3.68 -11.46
C GLY A 31 -15.13 3.35 -11.73
N LEU A 32 -15.91 3.06 -10.68
CA LEU A 32 -17.35 2.81 -10.76
C LEU A 32 -18.09 4.08 -11.16
N LEU A 33 -17.72 5.23 -10.58
CA LEU A 33 -18.28 6.55 -10.94
C LEU A 33 -17.89 6.99 -12.36
N ALA A 34 -16.67 6.68 -12.80
CA ALA A 34 -16.16 7.03 -14.12
C ALA A 34 -16.67 6.13 -15.25
N ASN A 35 -17.49 5.11 -14.94
CA ASN A 35 -17.93 4.07 -15.89
C ASN A 35 -16.74 3.40 -16.63
N ASN A 36 -15.53 3.46 -16.06
CA ASN A 36 -14.27 3.04 -16.67
C ASN A 36 -13.39 2.36 -15.62
N ILE A 37 -13.92 1.31 -15.01
CA ILE A 37 -13.22 0.50 -14.01
C ILE A 37 -11.93 -0.12 -14.56
N GLY A 38 -11.91 -0.51 -15.84
CA GLY A 38 -10.73 -1.12 -16.46
C GLY A 38 -9.48 -0.23 -16.41
N LEU A 39 -9.66 1.09 -16.43
CA LEU A 39 -8.56 2.05 -16.39
C LEU A 39 -8.23 2.49 -14.95
N TRP A 40 -9.24 2.58 -14.09
CA TRP A 40 -9.07 3.06 -12.71
C TRP A 40 -8.59 2.00 -11.71
N ILE A 41 -8.81 0.70 -11.96
CA ILE A 41 -8.25 -0.38 -11.13
C ILE A 41 -6.71 -0.39 -11.15
N PRO A 42 -6.02 -0.42 -12.31
CA PRO A 42 -4.56 -0.38 -12.33
C PRO A 42 -4.00 0.93 -11.78
N VAL A 43 -4.69 2.06 -12.00
CA VAL A 43 -4.32 3.37 -11.43
C VAL A 43 -4.41 3.34 -9.90
N GLY A 44 -5.51 2.85 -9.33
CA GLY A 44 -5.69 2.71 -7.89
C GLY A 44 -4.69 1.74 -7.26
N MET A 45 -4.38 0.64 -7.95
CA MET A 45 -3.37 -0.32 -7.51
C MET A 45 -1.97 0.31 -7.49
N CYS A 46 -1.58 1.00 -8.56
CA CYS A 46 -0.27 1.65 -8.64
C CYS A 46 -0.11 2.75 -7.57
N LEU A 47 -1.18 3.52 -7.33
CA LEU A 47 -1.22 4.54 -6.29
C LEU A 47 -1.17 3.93 -4.88
N GLY A 48 -1.91 2.85 -4.65
CA GLY A 48 -1.90 2.12 -3.37
C GLY A 48 -0.55 1.49 -3.05
N VAL A 49 0.12 0.90 -4.04
CA VAL A 49 1.49 0.38 -3.87
C VAL A 49 2.48 1.52 -3.63
N ALA A 50 2.40 2.62 -4.38
CA ALA A 50 3.29 3.77 -4.18
C ALA A 50 3.12 4.39 -2.78
N LEU A 51 1.87 4.57 -2.33
CA LEU A 51 1.55 5.08 -0.99
C LEU A 51 1.99 4.10 0.09
N GLY A 52 1.71 2.80 -0.07
CA GLY A 52 2.12 1.76 0.88
C GLY A 52 3.63 1.64 1.00
N ALA A 53 4.35 1.74 -0.13
CA ALA A 53 5.82 1.75 -0.15
C ALA A 53 6.39 3.04 0.47
N ALA A 54 5.77 4.20 0.21
CA ALA A 54 6.15 5.48 0.80
C ALA A 54 5.93 5.49 2.32
N PHE A 55 4.77 5.02 2.79
CA PHE A 55 4.45 4.91 4.23
C PHE A 55 5.34 3.88 4.94
N SER A 56 5.64 2.77 4.28
CA SER A 56 6.59 1.78 4.79
C SER A 56 8.01 2.35 4.90
N SER A 57 8.39 3.24 3.98
CA SER A 57 9.66 3.95 4.01
C SER A 57 9.67 5.03 5.11
N LEU A 58 8.52 5.67 5.37
CA LEU A 58 8.37 6.68 6.42
C LEU A 58 8.38 6.06 7.83
N ASP A 59 7.71 4.93 8.05
CA ASP A 59 7.78 4.16 9.31
C ASP A 59 9.23 3.75 9.64
N SER A 60 10.00 3.42 8.59
CA SER A 60 11.43 3.10 8.73
C SER A 60 12.31 4.31 9.11
N ILE A 61 11.84 5.54 8.88
CA ILE A 61 12.50 6.79 9.27
C ILE A 61 12.06 7.21 10.68
N GLU A 62 10.81 6.96 11.06
CA GLU A 62 10.25 7.37 12.35
C GLU A 62 10.78 6.53 13.53
N GLU A 63 11.26 5.30 13.29
CA GLU A 63 11.96 4.52 14.33
C GLU A 63 13.37 5.05 14.68
N LYS A 64 13.84 6.11 14.02
CA LYS A 64 15.12 6.79 14.29
C LYS A 64 14.96 8.21 14.83
N LYS A 65 13.91 8.49 15.61
CA LYS A 65 13.75 9.77 16.31
C LYS A 65 13.64 9.62 17.82
#